data_AF-A0AAJ5ZYL9-F1
#
_entry.id   AF-A0AAJ5ZYL9-F1
#
_cell.length_a   1.000
_cell.length_b   1.000
_cell.length_c   1.000
_cell.angle_alpha   90.00
_cell.angle_beta   90.00
_cell.angle_gamma   90.00
#
_symmetry.space_group_name_H-M   'P 1'
#
loop_
_entity.id
_entity.type
_entity.pdbx_description
1 polymer ?
#
loop_
_entity_poly.entity_id
_entity_poly.type
_entity_poly.pdbx_seq_one_letter_code
_entity_poly.pdbx_strand_id
1 'polypeptide(L)' 'MDGEAEKALATIARLETLEGMDHPVLALLKSRALLVAGRKTEAHSALLSFLSHRAA' A
#
# COMPACT_ATOMS: atom_id res chain seq x y z
N MET A 1 16.56 10.63 -2.40
CA MET A 1 15.13 10.77 -2.02
C MET A 1 14.82 9.77 -0.90
N ASP A 2 15.75 9.58 0.05
CA ASP A 2 16.00 8.23 0.60
C ASP A 2 15.22 7.93 1.88
N GLY A 3 13.94 8.30 1.92
CA GLY A 3 13.11 8.03 3.09
C GLY A 3 11.64 8.39 2.94
N GLU A 4 11.24 9.08 1.88
CA GLU A 4 9.84 9.45 1.67
C GLU A 4 8.96 8.21 1.40
N ALA A 5 9.51 7.19 0.75
CA ALA A 5 8.81 5.93 0.54
C ALA A 5 8.59 5.21 1.88
N GLU A 6 9.60 5.17 2.74
CA GLU A 6 9.56 4.55 4.06
C GLU A 6 8.57 5.26 4.99
N LYS A 7 8.55 6.60 4.98
CA LYS A 7 7.55 7.40 5.72
C LYS A 7 6.13 7.14 5.21
N ALA A 8 5.95 7.06 3.89
CA ALA A 8 4.65 6.75 3.30
C ALA A 8 4.19 5.35 3.72
N LEU A 9 5.08 4.35 3.68
CA LEU A 9 4.80 2.99 4.12
C LEU A 9 4.43 2.93 5.61
N ALA A 10 5.16 3.65 6.47
CA ALA A 10 4.84 3.71 7.89
C ALA A 10 3.46 4.36 8.15
N THR A 11 3.13 5.41 7.42
CA THR A 11 1.82 6.08 7.51
C THR A 11 0.71 5.13 7.07
N ILE A 12 0.88 4.46 5.93
CA ILE A 12 -0.10 3.49 5.41
C ILE A 12 -0.29 2.33 6.40
N ALA A 13 0.79 1.77 6.94
CA ALA A 13 0.72 0.71 7.94
C ALA A 13 -0.07 1.16 9.18
N ARG A 14 0.09 2.42 9.61
CA ARG A 14 -0.73 2.96 10.71
C ARG A 14 -2.20 3.06 10.33
N LEU A 15 -2.52 3.52 9.12
CA LEU A 15 -3.91 3.60 8.66
C LEU A 15 -4.57 2.22 8.54
N GLU A 16 -3.82 1.19 8.11
CA GLU A 16 -4.29 -0.21 8.04
C GLU A 16 -4.69 -0.78 9.42
N THR A 17 -4.21 -0.19 10.52
CA THR A 17 -4.55 -0.64 11.90
C THR A 17 -5.78 0.06 12.49
N LEU A 18 -6.28 1.12 11.85
CA LEU A 18 -7.44 1.85 12.34
C LEU A 18 -8.73 1.08 12.01
N GLU A 19 -9.64 1.01 12.96
CA GLU A 19 -10.93 0.34 12.78
C GLU A 19 -11.74 1.00 11.64
N GLY A 20 -12.34 0.18 10.78
CA GLY A 20 -13.10 0.65 9.62
C GLY A 20 -12.26 1.13 8.44
N MET A 21 -10.92 1.00 8.49
CA MET A 21 -10.01 1.42 7.42
C MET A 21 -9.58 0.28 6.49
N ASP A 22 -10.40 -0.76 6.35
CA ASP A 22 -10.23 -1.74 5.26
C ASP A 22 -10.72 -1.13 3.93
N HIS A 23 -9.94 -0.18 3.42
CA HIS A 23 -10.26 0.56 2.22
C HIS A 23 -9.31 0.16 1.09
N PRO A 24 -9.84 -0.26 -0.09
CA PRO A 24 -9.01 -0.69 -1.23
C PRO A 24 -7.96 0.35 -1.66
N VAL A 25 -8.22 1.64 -1.45
CA VAL A 25 -7.30 2.74 -1.77
C VAL A 25 -6.00 2.64 -0.98
N LEU A 26 -6.01 2.13 0.25
CA LEU A 26 -4.78 1.91 1.02
C LEU A 26 -3.88 0.87 0.34
N ALA A 27 -4.44 -0.21 -0.19
CA ALA A 27 -3.67 -1.21 -0.94
C ALA A 27 -3.04 -0.63 -2.22
N LEU A 28 -3.74 0.26 -2.92
CA LEU A 28 -3.20 0.98 -4.08
C LEU A 28 -2.05 1.94 -3.69
N LEU A 29 -2.24 2.72 -2.63
CA LEU A 29 -1.21 3.64 -2.12
C LEU A 29 0.03 2.86 -1.64
N LYS A 30 -0.17 1.72 -0.97
CA LYS A 30 0.89 0.81 -0.53
C LYS A 30 1.70 0.29 -1.70
N SER A 31 1.02 -0.18 -2.75
CA SER A 31 1.68 -0.64 -3.99
C SER A 31 2.59 0.44 -4.57
N ARG A 32 2.11 1.69 -4.66
CA ARG A 32 2.90 2.81 -5.19
C ARG A 32 4.11 3.14 -4.31
N ALA A 33 3.94 3.20 -2.99
CA ALA A 33 5.04 3.47 -2.07
C ALA A 33 6.12 2.36 -2.13
N LEU A 34 5.70 1.09 -2.24
CA LEU A 34 6.60 -0.04 -2.42
C LEU A 34 7.38 0.03 -3.75
N LEU A 35 6.77 0.51 -4.83
CA LEU A 35 7.49 0.72 -6.10
C LEU A 35 8.58 1.77 -5.97
N VAL A 36 8.30 2.90 -5.30
CA VAL A 36 9.30 3.96 -5.07
C VAL A 36 10.43 3.45 -4.17
N ALA A 37 10.14 2.59 -3.20
CA ALA A 37 11.14 1.92 -2.35
C ALA A 37 11.89 0.75 -3.04
N GLY A 38 11.60 0.45 -4.31
CA GLY A 38 12.23 -0.67 -5.04
C GLY A 38 11.74 -2.07 -4.63
N ARG A 39 10.70 -2.18 -3.79
CA ARG A 39 10.12 -3.42 -3.25
C ARG A 39 9.09 -4.02 -4.20
N LYS A 40 9.55 -4.40 -5.42
CA LYS A 40 8.68 -4.78 -6.56
C LYS A 40 7.72 -5.94 -6.27
N THR A 41 8.18 -7.01 -5.62
CA THR A 41 7.34 -8.18 -5.30
C THR A 41 6.17 -7.79 -4.39
N GLU A 42 6.45 -7.00 -3.36
CA GLU A 42 5.44 -6.56 -2.42
C GLU A 42 4.48 -5.56 -3.06
N ALA A 43 5.01 -4.68 -3.91
CA ALA A 43 4.18 -3.76 -4.69
C ALA A 43 3.17 -4.51 -5.56
N HIS A 44 3.58 -5.61 -6.18
CA HIS A 44 2.72 -6.46 -6.98
C HIS A 44 1.64 -7.13 -6.14
N SER A 45 1.98 -7.71 -4.99
CA SER A 45 1.00 -8.30 -4.07
C SER A 45 -0.03 -7.28 -3.57
N ALA A 46 0.41 -6.06 -3.22
CA ALA A 46 -0.49 -4.99 -2.81
C ALA A 46 -1.43 -4.54 -3.95
N LEU A 47 -0.94 -4.52 -5.20
CA LEU A 47 -1.76 -4.22 -6.37
C LEU A 47 -2.82 -5.30 -6.61
N LEU A 48 -2.48 -6.58 -6.46
CA LEU A 48 -3.44 -7.67 -6.60
C LEU A 48 -4.54 -7.59 -5.54
N SER A 49 -4.19 -7.26 -4.29
CA SER A 49 -5.18 -7.00 -3.23
C SER A 49 -6.11 -5.84 -3.58
N PHE A 50 -5.59 -4.73 -4.12
CA PHE A 50 -6.45 -3.65 -4.61
C PHE A 50 -7.42 -4.11 -5.71
N LEU A 51 -6.92 -4.89 -6.68
CA LEU A 51 -7.73 -5.37 -7.80
C LEU A 51 -8.80 -6.38 -7.37
N SER A 52 -8.54 -7.23 -6.38
CA SER A 52 -9.54 -8.18 -5.88
C SER A 52 -10.74 -7.47 -5.24
N HIS A 53 -10.54 -6.31 -4.62
CA HIS A 53 -11.63 -5.51 -4.07
C HIS A 53 -12.43 -4.72 -5.13
N ARG A 54 -11.85 -4.47 -6.31
CA ARG A 54 -12.57 -3.81 -7.42
C ARG A 54 -13.41 -4.80 -8.24
N ALA A 55 -13.05 -6.09 -8.19
CA ALA A 55 -13.77 -7.15 -8.88
C ALA A 55 -14.98 -7.69 -8.09
N ALA A 56 -15.19 -7.19 -6.86
CA ALA A 56 -16.27 -7.58 -5.95
C ALA A 56 -17.50 -6.67 -6.08
#